data_AF-A0A535SP60-F1
#
_entry.id   AF-A0A535SP60-F1
#
_cell.length_a   1.000
_cell.length_b   1.000
_cell.length_c   1.000
_cell.angle_alpha   90.00
_cell.angle_beta   90.00
_cell.angle_gamma   90.00
#
_symmetry.space_group_name_H-M   'P 1'
#
loop_
_entity.id
_entity.type
_entity.pdbx_description
1 polymer ?
#
loop_
_entity_poly.entity_id
_entity_poly.type
_entity_poly.pdbx_seq_one_letter_code
_entity_poly.pdbx_strand_id
1 'polypeptide(L)'
;MDEAGAREVGEAFQKLFHELHEKFRAQVRGLDHGTLNWRPLPKANSIAVLVTHSLGSEREMIRAVRSLPSDRDRDSEFRVEADAAELLALADQADREVDEHLAGLTAEDLIQDRPRKDHDPKPGLIWLISNYGHAREHLAQVELTKQLYDSRT
;
A
#
# COMPACT_ATOMS: atom_id res chain seq x y z
N MET A 1 -5.50 24.70 6.16
CA MET A 1 -4.75 23.86 7.11
C MET A 1 -3.47 24.59 7.45
N ASP A 2 -3.05 24.59 8.71
CA ASP A 2 -1.76 25.13 9.13
C ASP A 2 -0.75 23.99 9.37
N GLU A 3 0.50 24.31 9.69
CA GLU A 3 1.56 23.32 9.88
C GLU A 3 1.32 22.40 11.08
N ALA A 4 0.58 22.86 12.09
CA ALA A 4 0.19 21.99 13.21
C ALA A 4 -0.80 20.92 12.75
N GLY A 5 -1.85 21.31 12.03
CA GLY A 5 -2.81 20.36 11.45
C GLY A 5 -2.18 19.43 10.42
N ALA A 6 -1.19 19.90 9.65
CA ALA A 6 -0.46 19.04 8.71
C ALA A 6 0.32 17.93 9.42
N ARG A 7 0.99 18.25 10.54
CA ARG A 7 1.68 17.26 11.37
C ARG A 7 0.72 16.23 11.97
N GLU A 8 -0.42 16.68 12.52
CA GLU A 8 -1.44 15.77 13.07
C GLU A 8 -1.97 14.80 12.00
N VAL A 9 -2.19 15.28 10.76
CA VAL A 9 -2.59 14.42 9.64
C VAL A 9 -1.47 13.44 9.27
N GLY A 10 -0.21 13.89 9.23
CA GLY A 10 0.93 13.02 8.96
C GLY A 10 1.07 11.89 9.98
N GLU A 11 1.01 12.21 11.27
CA GLU A 11 1.05 11.24 12.37
C GLU A 11 -0.14 10.25 12.31
N ALA A 12 -1.33 10.74 11.97
CA ALA A 12 -2.51 9.90 11.82
C ALA A 12 -2.35 8.89 10.68
N PHE A 13 -1.89 9.32 9.50
CA PHE A 13 -1.65 8.41 8.38
C PHE A 13 -0.49 7.44 8.64
N GLN A 14 0.59 7.89 9.28
CA GLN A 14 1.70 7.03 9.68
C GLN A 14 1.20 5.87 10.56
N LYS A 15 0.41 6.19 11.60
CA LYS A 15 -0.20 5.17 12.45
C LYS A 15 -1.10 4.22 11.66
N LEU A 16 -1.98 4.76 10.80
CA LEU A 16 -2.93 3.96 10.03
C LEU A 16 -2.24 3.03 9.03
N PHE A 17 -1.19 3.49 8.35
CA PHE A 17 -0.40 2.67 7.43
C PHE A 17 0.38 1.59 8.18
N HIS A 18 1.01 1.89 9.31
CA HIS A 18 1.64 0.86 10.15
C HIS A 18 0.66 -0.23 10.59
N GLU A 19 -0.55 0.15 11.03
CA GLU A 19 -1.60 -0.82 11.38
C GLU A 19 -2.05 -1.66 10.18
N LEU A 20 -2.08 -1.08 8.98
CA LEU A 20 -2.39 -1.78 7.73
C LEU A 20 -1.26 -2.73 7.33
N HIS A 21 0.00 -2.31 7.40
CA HIS A 21 1.16 -3.13 7.11
C HIS A 21 1.24 -4.33 8.05
N GLU A 22 1.02 -4.15 9.35
CA GLU A 22 0.93 -5.27 10.29
C GLU A 22 -0.18 -6.27 9.94
N LYS A 23 -1.31 -5.80 9.43
CA LYS A 23 -2.37 -6.71 8.94
C LYS A 23 -1.92 -7.47 7.71
N PHE A 24 -1.24 -6.84 6.74
CA PHE A 24 -0.64 -7.58 5.62
C PHE A 24 0.38 -8.61 6.10
N ARG A 25 1.29 -8.23 7.02
CA ARG A 25 2.26 -9.15 7.64
C ARG A 25 1.58 -10.35 8.27
N ALA A 26 0.49 -10.14 9.01
CA ALA A 26 -0.28 -11.21 9.63
C ALA A 26 -0.91 -12.16 8.60
N GLN A 27 -1.29 -11.66 7.42
CA GLN A 27 -1.83 -12.51 6.37
C GLN A 27 -0.77 -13.39 5.69
N VAL A 28 0.45 -12.89 5.51
CA VAL A 28 1.53 -13.60 4.79
C VAL A 28 2.40 -14.49 5.68
N ARG A 29 2.53 -14.18 6.97
CA ARG A 29 3.45 -14.88 7.88
C ARG A 29 3.11 -16.37 7.99
N GLY A 30 4.11 -17.21 7.71
CA GLY A 30 3.99 -18.66 7.82
C GLY A 30 3.27 -19.35 6.67
N LEU A 31 2.86 -18.62 5.63
CA LEU A 31 2.33 -19.21 4.41
C LEU A 31 3.46 -19.68 3.50
N ASP A 32 3.27 -20.81 2.83
CA ASP A 32 4.20 -21.33 1.83
C ASP A 32 4.01 -20.63 0.47
N HIS A 33 5.00 -20.82 -0.41
CA HIS A 33 5.03 -20.28 -1.77
C HIS A 33 3.76 -20.61 -2.57
N GLY A 34 3.27 -21.86 -2.50
CA GLY A 34 2.08 -22.28 -3.23
C GLY A 34 0.83 -21.55 -2.76
N THR A 35 0.70 -21.36 -1.44
CA THR A 35 -0.42 -20.61 -0.85
C THR A 35 -0.40 -19.13 -1.25
N LEU A 36 0.76 -18.47 -1.15
CA LEU A 36 0.90 -17.04 -1.45
C LEU A 36 0.63 -16.70 -2.93
N ASN A 37 0.99 -17.62 -3.82
CA ASN A 37 0.91 -17.43 -5.27
C ASN A 37 -0.35 -18.07 -5.90
N TRP A 38 -1.16 -18.77 -5.10
CA TRP A 38 -2.43 -19.32 -5.53
C TRP A 38 -3.44 -18.22 -5.90
N ARG A 39 -4.26 -18.50 -6.92
CA ARG A 39 -5.34 -17.61 -7.40
C ARG A 39 -6.69 -18.29 -7.21
N PRO A 40 -7.69 -17.61 -6.61
CA PRO A 40 -9.01 -18.21 -6.38
C PRO A 40 -9.83 -18.38 -7.66
N LEU A 41 -9.55 -17.57 -8.68
CA LEU A 41 -10.18 -17.61 -10.00
C LEU A 41 -9.13 -17.27 -11.07
N PRO A 42 -9.31 -17.67 -12.34
CA PRO A 42 -8.33 -17.40 -13.41
C PRO A 42 -7.96 -15.92 -13.59
N LYS A 43 -8.90 -15.01 -13.30
CA LYS A 43 -8.72 -13.55 -13.41
C LYS A 43 -8.48 -12.85 -12.07
N ALA A 44 -8.51 -13.58 -10.95
CA ALA A 44 -8.25 -13.01 -9.64
C ALA A 44 -6.74 -12.95 -9.39
N ASN A 45 -6.33 -12.02 -8.53
CA ASN A 45 -4.95 -11.87 -8.10
C ASN A 45 -4.65 -12.82 -6.93
N SER A 46 -3.37 -13.19 -6.80
CA SER A 46 -2.86 -13.93 -5.64
C SER A 46 -2.61 -12.99 -4.45
N ILE A 47 -2.37 -13.56 -3.27
CA ILE A 47 -1.97 -12.77 -2.10
C ILE A 47 -0.67 -12.00 -2.39
N ALA A 48 0.32 -12.64 -3.02
CA ALA A 48 1.58 -12.01 -3.38
C ALA A 48 1.38 -10.77 -4.27
N VAL A 49 0.53 -10.88 -5.31
CA VAL A 49 0.20 -9.74 -6.19
C VAL A 49 -0.50 -8.63 -5.41
N LEU A 50 -1.51 -8.97 -4.59
CA LEU A 50 -2.29 -7.96 -3.85
C LEU A 50 -1.44 -7.18 -2.84
N VAL A 51 -0.56 -7.86 -2.10
CA VAL A 51 0.35 -7.20 -1.14
C VAL A 51 1.33 -6.32 -1.89
N THR A 52 2.00 -6.85 -2.93
CA THR A 52 2.98 -6.10 -3.72
C THR A 52 2.35 -4.86 -4.36
N HIS A 53 1.16 -5.01 -4.94
CA HIS A 53 0.44 -3.91 -5.57
C HIS A 53 0.01 -2.83 -4.57
N SER A 54 -0.47 -3.24 -3.39
CA SER A 54 -0.92 -2.31 -2.35
C SER A 54 0.24 -1.43 -1.88
N LEU A 55 1.37 -2.04 -1.53
CA LEU A 55 2.57 -1.32 -1.05
C LEU A 55 3.22 -0.50 -2.17
N GLY A 56 3.25 -1.00 -3.40
CA GLY A 56 3.75 -0.26 -4.56
C GLY A 56 2.90 0.98 -4.88
N SER A 57 1.57 0.86 -4.81
CA SER A 57 0.65 1.98 -5.02
C SER A 57 0.72 3.02 -3.90
N GLU A 58 0.89 2.59 -2.67
CA GLU A 58 1.09 3.45 -1.50
C GLU A 58 2.38 4.27 -1.64
N ARG A 59 3.51 3.60 -1.90
CA ARG A 59 4.80 4.26 -2.10
C ARG A 59 4.72 5.33 -3.18
N GLU A 60 4.14 5.02 -4.34
CA GLU A 60 3.96 6.00 -5.41
C GLU A 60 3.06 7.17 -4.99
N MET A 61 2.00 6.91 -4.23
CA MET A 61 1.11 7.96 -3.72
C MET A 61 1.85 8.89 -2.75
N ILE A 62 2.56 8.34 -1.76
CA ILE A 62 3.31 9.15 -0.78
C ILE A 62 4.34 10.02 -1.49
N ARG A 63 5.05 9.46 -2.46
CA ARG A 63 6.02 10.21 -3.27
C ARG A 63 5.36 11.30 -4.10
N ALA A 64 4.21 11.04 -4.71
CA ALA A 64 3.45 12.07 -5.42
C ALA A 64 3.00 13.21 -4.49
N VAL A 65 2.54 12.91 -3.28
CA VAL A 65 2.16 13.91 -2.26
C VAL A 65 3.36 14.80 -1.91
N ARG A 66 4.55 14.22 -1.81
CA ARG A 66 5.82 14.93 -1.57
C ARG A 66 6.48 15.50 -2.83
N SER A 67 5.85 15.40 -4.00
CA SER A 67 6.41 15.81 -5.30
C SER A 67 7.78 15.17 -5.61
N LEU A 68 7.97 13.92 -5.20
CA LEU A 68 9.17 13.12 -5.45
C LEU A 68 8.98 12.20 -6.67
N PRO A 69 10.06 11.92 -7.44
CA PRO A 69 9.99 10.99 -8.55
C PRO A 69 9.72 9.55 -8.07
N SER A 70 9.01 8.78 -8.89
CA SER A 70 8.70 7.36 -8.68
C SER A 70 9.23 6.55 -9.86
N ASP A 71 9.90 5.43 -9.58
CA ASP A 71 10.41 4.45 -10.55
C ASP A 71 9.46 3.25 -10.72
N ARG A 72 8.21 3.38 -10.24
CA ARG A 72 7.24 2.29 -10.19
C ARG A 72 6.95 1.70 -11.57
N ASP A 73 7.26 0.41 -11.73
CA ASP A 73 6.74 -0.45 -12.80
C ASP A 73 5.47 -1.17 -12.32
N ARG A 74 4.33 -0.50 -12.46
CA ARG A 74 3.02 -1.02 -12.04
C ARG A 74 2.70 -2.36 -12.70
N ASP A 75 3.03 -2.53 -13.97
CA ASP A 75 2.62 -3.73 -14.70
C ASP A 75 3.34 -4.97 -14.17
N SER A 76 4.60 -4.82 -13.71
CA SER A 76 5.35 -5.91 -13.10
C SER A 76 4.68 -6.48 -11.85
N GLU A 77 3.99 -5.65 -11.06
CA GLU A 77 3.32 -6.04 -9.80
C GLU A 77 2.25 -7.12 -10.00
N PHE A 78 1.63 -7.19 -11.18
CA PHE A 78 0.57 -8.17 -11.50
C PHE A 78 1.11 -9.51 -12.03
N ARG A 79 2.43 -9.65 -12.13
CA ARG A 79 3.12 -10.85 -12.61
C ARG A 79 4.03 -11.47 -11.56
N VAL A 80 4.09 -10.89 -10.36
CA VAL A 80 4.98 -11.37 -9.31
C VAL A 80 4.54 -12.71 -8.77
N GLU A 81 5.53 -13.53 -8.44
CA GLU A 81 5.43 -14.57 -7.46
C GLU A 81 6.41 -14.24 -6.33
N ALA A 82 6.05 -14.55 -5.09
CA ALA A 82 6.88 -14.21 -3.93
C ALA A 82 6.74 -15.22 -2.80
N ASP A 83 7.79 -15.32 -2.00
CA ASP A 83 7.78 -15.98 -0.70
C ASP A 83 7.40 -15.02 0.43
N ALA A 84 7.04 -15.57 1.59
CA ALA A 84 6.65 -14.78 2.75
C ALA A 84 7.75 -13.79 3.16
N ALA A 85 9.03 -14.20 3.11
CA ALA A 85 10.15 -13.34 3.48
C ALA A 85 10.27 -12.10 2.58
N GLU A 86 10.01 -12.23 1.28
CA GLU A 86 10.07 -11.13 0.32
C GLU A 86 8.93 -10.13 0.56
N LEU A 87 7.71 -10.63 0.79
CA LEU A 87 6.54 -9.78 1.11
C LEU A 87 6.70 -9.05 2.45
N LEU A 88 7.30 -9.70 3.45
CA LEU A 88 7.61 -9.07 4.73
C LEU A 88 8.67 -7.97 4.55
N ALA A 89 9.72 -8.23 3.77
CA ALA A 89 10.74 -7.22 3.46
C ALA A 89 10.17 -6.02 2.68
N LEU A 90 9.20 -6.25 1.80
CA LEU A 90 8.46 -5.17 1.12
C LEU A 90 7.67 -4.32 2.12
N ALA A 91 7.00 -4.94 3.10
CA ALA A 91 6.30 -4.20 4.15
C ALA A 91 7.29 -3.39 5.01
N ASP A 92 8.47 -3.94 5.33
CA ASP A 92 9.51 -3.23 6.08
C ASP A 92 10.11 -2.05 5.29
N GLN A 93 10.14 -2.13 3.96
CA GLN A 93 10.47 -0.98 3.12
C GLN A 93 9.35 0.05 3.11
N ALA A 94 8.09 -0.38 3.07
CA ALA A 94 6.94 0.52 3.09
C ALA A 94 6.86 1.31 4.40
N ASP A 95 7.05 0.68 5.57
CA ASP A 95 7.13 1.39 6.85
C ASP A 95 8.20 2.49 6.85
N ARG A 96 9.38 2.21 6.26
CA ARG A 96 10.45 3.22 6.14
C ARG A 96 10.05 4.40 5.26
N GLU A 97 9.38 4.16 4.14
CA GLU A 97 8.88 5.24 3.27
C GLU A 97 7.79 6.07 3.97
N VAL A 98 6.88 5.41 4.70
CA VAL A 98 5.84 6.05 5.52
C VAL A 98 6.49 6.95 6.57
N ASP A 99 7.43 6.42 7.35
CA ASP A 99 8.12 7.16 8.40
C ASP A 99 8.89 8.36 7.86
N GLU A 100 9.67 8.17 6.79
CA GLU A 100 10.49 9.22 6.20
C GLU A 100 9.64 10.36 5.63
N HIS A 101 8.57 10.01 4.91
CA HIS A 101 7.84 10.97 4.10
C HIS A 101 6.59 11.54 4.76
N LEU A 102 5.97 10.87 5.71
CA LEU A 102 4.81 11.43 6.41
C LEU A 102 5.20 12.31 7.60
N ALA A 103 6.32 12.02 8.27
CA ALA A 103 6.82 12.86 9.38
C ALA A 103 7.15 14.30 8.94
N GLY A 104 7.50 14.50 7.67
CA GLY A 104 7.87 15.79 7.10
C GLY A 104 6.78 16.49 6.28
N LEU A 105 5.51 16.06 6.37
CA LEU A 105 4.42 16.66 5.61
C LEU A 105 4.20 18.12 6.01
N THR A 106 4.05 18.97 5.00
CA THR A 106 3.70 20.39 5.16
C THR A 106 2.22 20.62 4.87
N ALA A 107 1.70 21.79 5.26
CA ALA A 107 0.34 22.17 4.88
C ALA A 107 0.18 22.24 3.35
N GLU A 108 1.22 22.69 2.64
CA GLU A 108 1.23 22.77 1.18
C GLU A 108 1.09 21.38 0.53
N ASP A 109 1.81 20.37 1.05
CA ASP A 109 1.71 18.98 0.58
C ASP A 109 0.28 18.45 0.58
N LEU A 110 -0.53 18.88 1.54
CA LEU A 110 -1.87 18.36 1.75
C LEU A 110 -2.95 19.14 0.98
N ILE A 111 -2.78 20.44 0.77
CA ILE A 111 -3.82 21.31 0.18
C ILE A 111 -3.62 21.58 -1.31
N GLN A 112 -2.39 21.53 -1.82
CA GLN A 112 -2.12 21.79 -3.23
C GLN A 112 -2.37 20.57 -4.09
N ASP A 113 -2.74 20.81 -5.34
CA ASP A 113 -2.89 19.76 -6.33
C ASP A 113 -1.54 19.10 -6.61
N ARG A 114 -1.49 17.79 -6.40
CA ARG A 114 -0.32 16.93 -6.63
C ARG A 114 -0.57 16.09 -7.88
N PRO A 115 0.30 16.19 -8.91
CA PRO A 115 0.14 15.41 -10.13
C PRO A 115 0.49 13.95 -9.87
N ARG A 116 -0.22 13.05 -10.56
CA ARG A 116 0.10 11.63 -10.60
C ARG A 116 -0.18 11.12 -12.01
N LYS A 117 0.66 10.21 -12.50
CA LYS A 117 0.55 9.66 -13.85
C LYS A 117 -0.86 9.10 -14.08
N ASP A 118 -1.42 9.37 -15.26
CA ASP A 118 -2.73 8.88 -15.72
C ASP A 118 -3.95 9.33 -14.89
N HIS A 119 -3.79 10.36 -14.03
CA HIS A 119 -4.87 10.94 -13.25
C HIS A 119 -4.85 12.47 -13.27
N ASP A 120 -6.04 13.07 -13.18
CA ASP A 120 -6.15 14.50 -12.92
C ASP A 120 -5.50 14.84 -11.55
N PRO A 121 -4.76 15.96 -11.45
CA PRO A 121 -4.22 16.43 -10.17
C PRO A 121 -5.30 16.60 -9.11
N LYS A 122 -4.96 16.27 -7.86
CA LYS A 122 -5.84 16.42 -6.70
C LYS A 122 -5.06 16.87 -5.48
N PRO A 123 -5.71 17.45 -4.46
CA PRO A 123 -5.04 17.78 -3.21
C PRO A 123 -4.38 16.57 -2.58
N GLY A 124 -3.17 16.71 -2.03
CA GLY A 124 -2.43 15.58 -1.44
C GLY A 124 -3.20 14.86 -0.33
N LEU A 125 -4.03 15.57 0.44
CA LEU A 125 -4.93 14.96 1.42
C LEU A 125 -5.93 13.98 0.78
N ILE A 126 -6.48 14.33 -0.38
CA ILE A 126 -7.39 13.44 -1.12
C ILE A 126 -6.64 12.20 -1.60
N TRP A 127 -5.39 12.35 -2.04
CA TRP A 127 -4.55 11.21 -2.40
C TRP A 127 -4.31 10.26 -1.23
N LEU A 128 -3.94 10.79 -0.06
CA LEU A 128 -3.73 9.97 1.15
C LEU A 128 -4.98 9.19 1.54
N ILE A 129 -6.14 9.86 1.62
CA ILE A 129 -7.41 9.24 2.01
C ILE A 129 -7.81 8.15 1.01
N SER A 130 -7.78 8.47 -0.29
CA SER A 130 -8.22 7.52 -1.33
C SER A 130 -7.29 6.31 -1.42
N ASN A 131 -5.98 6.50 -1.31
CA ASN A 131 -5.04 5.40 -1.37
C ASN A 131 -5.07 4.52 -0.11
N TYR A 132 -5.25 5.09 1.08
CA TYR A 132 -5.49 4.28 2.28
C TYR A 132 -6.77 3.42 2.11
N GLY A 133 -7.86 4.01 1.60
CA GLY A 133 -9.08 3.26 1.26
C GLY A 133 -8.80 2.10 0.29
N HIS A 134 -8.09 2.37 -0.80
CA HIS A 134 -7.69 1.37 -1.81
C HIS A 134 -6.86 0.23 -1.21
N ALA A 135 -5.89 0.54 -0.35
CA ALA A 135 -5.08 -0.50 0.29
C ALA A 135 -5.91 -1.36 1.28
N ARG A 136 -6.89 -0.76 1.96
CA ARG A 136 -7.86 -1.49 2.81
C ARG A 136 -8.76 -2.43 1.99
N GLU A 137 -9.17 -2.03 0.79
CA GLU A 137 -9.93 -2.91 -0.13
C GLU A 137 -9.10 -4.13 -0.54
N HIS A 138 -7.82 -3.94 -0.85
CA HIS A 138 -6.93 -5.06 -1.18
C HIS A 138 -6.61 -5.95 0.02
N LEU A 139 -6.48 -5.40 1.23
CA LEU A 139 -6.37 -6.22 2.43
C LEU A 139 -7.59 -7.16 2.58
N ALA A 140 -8.81 -6.64 2.37
CA ALA A 140 -10.00 -7.47 2.41
C ALA A 140 -9.99 -8.57 1.33
N GLN A 141 -9.46 -8.28 0.15
CA GLN A 141 -9.25 -9.29 -0.90
C GLN A 141 -8.22 -10.35 -0.50
N VAL A 142 -7.13 -9.96 0.18
CA VAL A 142 -6.14 -10.91 0.73
C VAL A 142 -6.79 -11.82 1.76
N GLU A 143 -7.54 -11.25 2.72
CA GLU A 143 -8.24 -11.99 3.77
C GLU A 143 -9.24 -13.00 3.16
N LEU A 144 -10.04 -12.57 2.18
CA LEU A 144 -10.97 -13.46 1.48
C LEU A 144 -10.25 -14.54 0.67
N THR A 145 -9.16 -14.20 -0.02
CA THR A 145 -8.38 -15.17 -0.81
C THR A 145 -7.81 -16.27 0.08
N LYS A 146 -7.30 -15.90 1.26
CA LYS A 146 -6.83 -16.85 2.26
C LYS A 146 -7.96 -17.76 2.78
N GLN A 147 -9.11 -17.18 3.14
CA GLN A 147 -10.28 -17.97 3.56
C GLN A 147 -10.72 -18.98 2.48
N LEU A 148 -10.72 -18.56 1.21
CA LEU A 148 -11.05 -19.45 0.09
C LEU A 148 -10.00 -20.54 -0.14
N TYR A 149 -8.71 -20.23 0.08
CA TYR A 149 -7.65 -21.22 0.02
C TYR A 149 -7.83 -22.29 1.09
N ASP A 150 -8.09 -21.86 2.32
CA ASP A 150 -8.28 -22.70 3.51
C ASP A 150 -9.55 -23.54 3.41
N SER A 151 -10.60 -23.05 2.73
CA SER A 151 -11.85 -23.80 2.54
C SER A 151 -11.80 -24.89 1.48
N ARG A 152 -10.66 -25.11 0.81
CA ARG A 152 -10.48 -26.21 -0.16
C ARG A 152 -10.20 -27.55 0.50
N THR A 153 -9.89 -27.54 1.80
CA THR A 153 -9.74 -28.74 2.65
C THR A 153 -11.06 -29.12 3.29
#